data_AF-A0A0F7CL50-F1
#
_entry.id   AF-A0A0F7CL50-F1
#
_cell.length_a   1.000
_cell.length_b   1.000
_cell.length_c   1.000
_cell.angle_alpha   90.00
_cell.angle_beta   90.00
_cell.angle_gamma   90.00
#
_symmetry.space_group_name_H-M   'P 1'
#
loop_
_entity.id
_entity.type
_entity.pdbx_description
1 polymer ?
#
loop_
_entity_poly.entity_id
_entity_poly.type
_entity_poly.pdbx_seq_one_letter_code
_entity_poly.pdbx_strand_id
1 'polypeptide(L)' 'MQAWQVDHARRAYQALSEAVEEVNIRRTRIAPLRIYAGILPEYRKTLNDIDAMLRKLEEQRSMLEGLLEG' A
#
# COMPACT_ATOMS: atom_id res chain seq x y z
N MET A 1 9.02 -10.82 -24.12
CA MET A 1 9.39 -10.65 -22.70
C MET A 1 10.18 -11.88 -22.26
N GLN A 2 11.32 -11.72 -21.57
CA GLN A 2 12.14 -12.86 -21.14
C GLN A 2 11.55 -13.52 -19.88
N ALA A 3 11.66 -14.84 -19.73
CA ALA A 3 11.07 -15.60 -18.61
C ALA A 3 11.49 -15.09 -17.21
N TRP A 4 12.72 -14.58 -17.08
CA TRP A 4 13.22 -13.95 -15.86
C TRP A 4 12.48 -12.64 -15.51
N GLN A 5 12.09 -11.83 -16.50
CA GLN A 5 11.37 -10.59 -16.26
C GLN A 5 9.97 -10.85 -15.71
N VAL A 6 9.33 -11.92 -16.19
CA VAL A 6 8.00 -12.36 -15.73
C VAL A 6 8.06 -12.92 -14.30
N ASP A 7 9.08 -13.72 -13.97
CA ASP A 7 9.28 -14.23 -12.61
C ASP A 7 9.58 -13.11 -11.62
N HIS A 8 10.40 -12.13 -12.02
CA HIS A 8 10.74 -10.99 -11.18
C HIS A 8 9.53 -10.07 -10.93
N ALA A 9 8.73 -9.81 -11.96
CA ALA A 9 7.48 -9.05 -11.84
C ALA A 9 6.48 -9.76 -10.91
N ARG A 10 6.36 -11.08 -11.00
CA ARG A 10 5.48 -11.87 -10.13
C ARG A 10 5.89 -11.78 -8.65
N ARG A 11 7.19 -11.88 -8.35
CA ARG A 11 7.69 -11.73 -6.96
C ARG A 11 7.49 -10.32 -6.42
N ALA A 12 7.71 -9.29 -7.25
CA ALA A 12 7.48 -7.90 -6.88
C ALA A 12 5.99 -7.63 -6.59
N TYR A 13 5.10 -8.17 -7.42
CA TYR A 13 3.64 -8.08 -7.21
C TYR A 13 3.20 -8.73 -5.90
N GLN A 14 3.75 -9.92 -5.59
CA GLN A 14 3.40 -10.65 -4.37
C GLN A 14 3.88 -9.91 -3.12
N ALA A 15 5.12 -9.44 -3.10
CA ALA A 15 5.65 -8.64 -1.99
C ALA A 15 4.87 -7.32 -1.79
N LEU A 16 4.46 -6.68 -2.89
CA LEU A 16 3.64 -5.48 -2.83
C LEU A 16 2.24 -5.76 -2.27
N SER A 17 1.62 -6.87 -2.68
CA SER A 17 0.31 -7.29 -2.19
C SER A 17 0.35 -7.59 -0.68
N GLU A 18 1.37 -8.30 -0.21
CA GLU A 18 1.57 -8.58 1.22
C GLU A 18 1.77 -7.28 2.02
N ALA A 19 2.56 -6.33 1.51
CA ALA A 19 2.75 -5.04 2.15
C ALA A 19 1.45 -4.21 2.20
N VAL A 20 0.65 -4.21 1.14
CA VAL A 20 -0.65 -3.52 1.09
C VAL A 20 -1.65 -4.14 2.07
N GLU A 21 -1.72 -5.48 2.13
CA GLU A 21 -2.57 -6.22 3.06
C GLU A 21 -2.21 -5.87 4.51
N GLU A 22 -0.92 -5.90 4.86
CA GLU A 22 -0.44 -5.59 6.19
C GLU A 22 -0.73 -4.14 6.59
N VAL A 23 -0.53 -3.18 5.67
CA VAL A 23 -0.86 -1.78 5.93
C VAL A 23 -2.38 -1.58 6.05
N ASN A 24 -3.21 -2.28 5.28
CA ASN A 24 -4.68 -2.22 5.41
C ASN A 24 -5.19 -2.80 6.74
N ILE A 25 -4.61 -3.91 7.21
CA ILE A 25 -4.90 -4.47 8.53
C ILE A 25 -4.52 -3.45 9.62
N ARG A 26 -3.33 -2.83 9.51
CA ARG A 26 -2.88 -1.79 10.44
C ARG A 26 -3.79 -0.55 10.37
N ARG A 27 -4.22 -0.12 9.19
CA ARG A 27 -5.15 1.01 8.99
C ARG A 27 -6.51 0.74 9.64
N THR A 28 -7.04 -0.46 9.49
CA THR A 28 -8.28 -0.90 10.15
C THR A 28 -8.13 -0.88 11.68
N ARG A 29 -6.99 -1.35 12.20
CA ARG A 29 -6.67 -1.29 13.64
C ARG A 29 -6.47 0.13 14.18
N ILE A 30 -6.02 1.06 13.33
CA ILE A 30 -5.73 2.46 13.68
C ILE A 30 -6.95 3.38 13.44
N ALA A 31 -7.97 2.95 12.70
CA ALA A 31 -9.20 3.71 12.49
C ALA A 31 -9.91 4.17 13.79
N PRO A 32 -9.95 3.38 14.88
CA PRO A 32 -10.41 3.86 16.19
C PRO A 32 -9.50 4.95 16.78
N LEU A 33 -8.19 4.88 16.54
CA LEU A 33 -7.21 5.88 16.99
C LEU A 33 -7.31 7.20 16.21
N ARG A 34 -7.86 7.19 14.99
CA ARG A 34 -8.18 8.41 14.24
C ARG A 34 -9.19 9.30 14.96
N ILE A 35 -10.10 8.71 15.74
CA ILE A 35 -11.05 9.45 16.58
C ILE A 35 -10.28 10.23 17.67
N TYR A 36 -9.24 9.63 18.25
CA TYR A 36 -8.35 10.27 19.23
C TYR A 36 -7.34 11.23 18.58
N ALA A 37 -6.87 10.98 17.36
CA ALA A 37 -5.97 11.87 16.62
C ALA A 37 -6.64 13.17 16.14
N GLY A 38 -7.97 13.26 16.20
CA GLY A 38 -8.68 14.55 16.09
C GLY A 38 -8.34 15.53 17.23
N ILE A 39 -7.76 15.02 18.33
CA ILE A 39 -7.40 15.79 19.54
C ILE A 39 -5.90 16.17 19.52
N LEU A 40 -5.04 15.42 18.82
CA LEU A 40 -3.58 15.61 18.81
C LEU A 40 -3.02 15.75 17.37
N PRO A 41 -2.61 16.97 16.95
CA PRO A 41 -2.18 17.28 15.58
C PRO A 41 -1.03 16.43 15.04
N GLU A 42 -0.14 15.97 15.92
CA GLU A 42 1.06 15.20 15.55
C GLU A 42 0.69 13.81 14.99
N TYR A 43 -0.31 13.15 15.57
CA TYR A 43 -0.81 11.87 15.07
C TYR A 43 -1.56 12.01 13.74
N ARG A 44 -2.19 13.17 13.50
CA ARG A 44 -2.87 13.47 12.23
C ARG A 44 -1.90 13.45 11.05
N LYS A 45 -0.69 14.01 11.23
CA LYS A 45 0.35 13.99 10.19
C LYS A 45 0.78 12.57 9.85
N THR A 46 1.11 11.77 10.87
CA THR A 46 1.50 10.36 10.69
C THR A 46 0.42 9.56 9.97
N LEU A 47 -0.86 9.79 10.30
CA LEU A 47 -1.99 9.12 9.65
C LEU A 47 -2.21 9.56 8.20
N ASN A 48 -1.92 10.81 7.87
CA ASN A 48 -1.97 11.32 6.51
C ASN A 48 -0.80 10.79 5.67
N ASP A 49 0.39 10.70 6.26
CA ASP A 49 1.58 10.15 5.61
C ASP A 49 1.39 8.65 5.28
N ILE A 50 0.79 7.88 6.20
CA ILE A 50 0.41 6.47 5.96
C ILE A 50 -0.61 6.35 4.83
N ASP A 51 -1.63 7.22 4.79
CA ASP A 51 -2.63 7.21 3.72
C ASP A 51 -2.02 7.58 2.35
N ALA A 52 -1.06 8.50 2.32
CA ALA A 52 -0.34 8.87 1.10
C ALA A 52 0.55 7.72 0.60
N MET A 53 1.23 7.01 1.50
CA MET A 53 2.00 5.82 1.15
C MET A 53 1.10 4.72 0.56
N LEU A 54 -0.07 4.48 1.15
CA LEU A 54 -1.02 3.49 0.64
C LEU A 54 -1.47 3.77 -0.79
N ARG A 55 -1.87 5.02 -1.08
CA ARG A 55 -2.27 5.41 -2.45
C ARG A 55 -1.16 5.16 -3.46
N LYS A 56 0.08 5.47 -3.10
CA LYS A 56 1.23 5.24 -3.97
C LYS A 56 1.47 3.76 -4.25
N LEU A 57 1.28 2.89 -3.26
CA LEU A 57 1.39 1.44 -3.44
C LEU A 57 0.25 0.90 -4.34
N GLU A 58 -0.97 1.40 -4.18
CA GLU A 58 -2.12 1.05 -5.04
C GLU A 58 -1.89 1.47 -6.50
N GLU A 59 -1.38 2.69 -6.72
CA GLU A 59 -0.99 3.18 -8.06
C GLU A 59 0.09 2.29 -8.70
N GLN A 60 1.12 1.93 -7.94
CA GLN A 60 2.18 1.02 -8.41
C GLN A 60 1.65 -0.37 -8.75
N ARG A 61 0.74 -0.90 -7.94
CA ARG A 61 0.08 -2.18 -8.20
C ARG A 61 -0.74 -2.12 -9.48
N SER A 62 -1.56 -1.08 -9.66
CA SER A 62 -2.38 -0.90 -10.86
C SER A 62 -1.52 -0.78 -12.13
N MET A 63 -0.39 -0.07 -12.05
CA MET A 63 0.58 -0.01 -13.16
C MET A 63 1.14 -1.40 -13.51
N LEU A 64 1.48 -2.22 -12.51
CA LEU A 64 1.98 -3.57 -12.74
C LEU A 64 0.91 -4.51 -13.31
N GLU A 65 -0.34 -4.40 -12.86
CA GLU A 65 -1.48 -5.14 -13.43
C GLU A 65 -1.67 -4.80 -14.92
N GLY A 66 -1.66 -3.51 -15.28
CA GLY A 66 -1.77 -3.09 -16.68
C GLY A 66 -0.61 -3.55 -17.57
N LEU A 67 0.59 -3.73 -17.02
CA LEU A 67 1.75 -4.30 -17.74
C LEU A 67 1.68 -5.83 -17.88
N LEU A 68 0.92 -6.52 -17.03
CA LEU A 68 0.77 -7.98 -17.06
C LEU A 68 -0.41 -8.44 -17.93
N GLU A 69 -1.43 -7.58 -18.12
CA GLU A 69 -2.60 -7.85 -18.97
C GLU A 69 -2.38 -7.50 -20.45
N GLY A 70 -1.28 -6.83 -20.81
CA GLY A 70 -0.89 -6.47 -22.18
C GLY A 70 0.11 -7.44 -22.81
#